data_AF-A0A3B3VC21-F1
#
_entry.id   AF-A0A3B3VC21-F1
#
_cell.length_a   1.000
_cell.length_b   1.000
_cell.length_c   1.000
_cell.angle_alpha   90.00
_cell.angle_beta   90.00
_cell.angle_gamma   90.00
#
_symmetry.space_group_name_H-M   'P 1'
#
loop_
_entity.id
_entity.type
_entity.pdbx_description
1 polymer ?
#
loop_
_entity_poly.entity_id
_entity_poly.type
_entity_poly.pdbx_seq_one_letter_code
_entity_poly.pdbx_strand_id
1 'polypeptide(L)'
;MADEQEIMCKLENILEIRNKTIQMQKIKSRLKIEFEALESEEKHLKEYKQEMDLLLQEKMAHVEELRLIHADINVMESTIKQSENDLNKLLETTRRLHDEYKPLKEHVDALRMTLGLHRLPNLNEEEEKLSLDFVIQSFFEFIHNFFLELIVHFMSVLHHIAPTELLCLQSSKVKTFQKKKKN
;
A
#
# COMPACT_ATOMS: atom_id res chain seq x y z
N MET A 1 -84.61 4.93 -37.34
CA MET A 1 -84.64 4.62 -35.89
C MET A 1 -83.58 3.61 -35.47
N ALA A 2 -83.68 2.30 -35.77
CA ALA A 2 -82.67 1.31 -35.34
C ALA A 2 -81.29 1.52 -35.99
N ASP A 3 -81.25 1.73 -37.31
CA ASP A 3 -80.00 2.00 -38.04
C ASP A 3 -79.31 3.31 -37.59
N GLU A 4 -80.08 4.35 -37.26
CA GLU A 4 -79.52 5.63 -36.77
C GLU A 4 -78.88 5.48 -35.40
N GLN A 5 -79.46 4.66 -34.52
CA GLN A 5 -78.89 4.35 -33.20
C GLN A 5 -77.58 3.57 -33.33
N GLU A 6 -77.51 2.61 -34.26
CA GLU A 6 -76.30 1.85 -34.55
C GLU A 6 -75.19 2.75 -35.14
N ILE A 7 -75.55 3.65 -36.05
CA ILE A 7 -74.64 4.65 -36.62
C ILE A 7 -74.08 5.55 -35.52
N MET A 8 -74.92 6.04 -34.60
CA MET A 8 -74.48 6.87 -33.47
C MET A 8 -73.50 6.12 -32.56
N CYS A 9 -73.77 4.87 -32.21
CA CYS A 9 -72.86 4.05 -31.40
C CYS A 9 -71.50 3.84 -32.08
N LYS A 10 -71.48 3.60 -33.40
CA LYS A 10 -70.23 3.48 -34.18
C LYS A 10 -69.42 4.78 -34.14
N LEU A 11 -70.06 5.94 -34.23
CA LEU A 11 -69.40 7.24 -34.17
C LEU A 11 -68.77 7.51 -32.80
N GLU A 12 -69.46 7.16 -31.71
CA GLU A 12 -68.93 7.27 -30.35
C GLU A 12 -67.68 6.40 -30.15
N ASN A 13 -67.72 5.16 -30.64
CA ASN A 13 -66.56 4.26 -30.62
C ASN A 13 -65.38 4.84 -31.42
N ILE A 14 -65.62 5.46 -32.57
CA ILE A 14 -64.58 6.12 -33.36
C ILE A 14 -63.95 7.29 -32.59
N LEU A 15 -64.75 8.10 -31.90
CA LEU A 15 -64.25 9.19 -31.05
C LEU A 15 -63.39 8.66 -29.90
N GLU A 16 -63.81 7.58 -29.25
CA GLU A 16 -63.04 6.94 -28.18
C GLU A 16 -61.71 6.36 -28.71
N ILE A 17 -61.74 5.68 -29.86
CA ILE A 17 -60.54 5.16 -30.53
C ILE A 17 -59.56 6.30 -30.83
N ARG A 18 -60.04 7.44 -31.35
CA ARG A 18 -59.19 8.61 -31.62
C ARG A 18 -58.53 9.12 -30.33
N ASN A 19 -59.29 9.27 -29.25
CA ASN A 19 -58.78 9.75 -27.98
C ASN A 19 -57.73 8.80 -27.38
N LYS A 20 -58.00 7.49 -27.37
CA LYS A 20 -57.04 6.46 -26.93
C LYS A 20 -55.79 6.45 -27.80
N THR A 21 -55.93 6.61 -29.11
CA THR A 21 -54.80 6.69 -30.03
C THR A 21 -53.89 7.86 -29.70
N ILE A 22 -54.44 9.05 -29.44
CA ILE A 22 -53.65 10.24 -29.05
C ILE A 22 -52.94 10.01 -27.71
N GLN A 23 -53.62 9.46 -26.71
CA GLN A 23 -53.01 9.13 -25.42
C GLN A 23 -51.87 8.11 -25.58
N MET A 24 -52.09 7.07 -26.37
CA MET A 24 -51.08 6.06 -26.68
C MET A 24 -49.85 6.68 -27.34
N GLN A 25 -50.01 7.60 -28.30
CA GLN A 25 -48.86 8.28 -28.93
C GLN A 25 -48.06 9.14 -27.93
N LYS A 26 -48.73 9.81 -26.99
CA LYS A 26 -48.06 10.56 -25.91
C LYS A 26 -47.27 9.65 -24.96
N ILE A 27 -47.80 8.48 -24.64
CA ILE A 27 -47.09 7.49 -23.81
C ILE A 27 -45.91 6.92 -24.60
N LYS A 28 -46.12 6.57 -25.87
CA LYS A 28 -45.07 6.04 -26.75
C LYS A 28 -43.88 6.98 -26.89
N SER A 29 -44.11 8.29 -27.03
CA SER A 29 -43.01 9.26 -27.14
C SER A 29 -42.21 9.37 -25.84
N ARG A 30 -42.89 9.41 -24.68
CA ARG A 30 -42.23 9.40 -23.37
C ARG A 30 -41.42 8.12 -23.16
N LEU A 31 -41.98 6.97 -23.50
CA LEU A 31 -41.30 5.68 -23.37
C LEU A 31 -39.99 5.65 -24.19
N LYS A 32 -39.98 6.25 -25.38
CA LYS A 32 -38.77 6.32 -26.21
C LYS A 32 -37.65 7.12 -25.52
N ILE A 33 -37.98 8.25 -24.90
CA ILE A 33 -37.01 9.08 -24.17
C ILE A 33 -36.43 8.30 -22.97
N GLU A 34 -37.29 7.60 -22.22
CA GLU A 34 -36.85 6.77 -21.09
C GLU A 34 -35.93 5.61 -21.53
N PHE A 35 -36.18 5.01 -22.70
CA PHE A 35 -35.29 3.98 -23.26
C PHE A 35 -33.90 4.54 -23.59
N GLU A 36 -33.84 5.71 -24.25
CA GLU A 36 -32.57 6.36 -24.57
C GLU A 36 -31.78 6.73 -23.29
N ALA A 37 -32.48 7.21 -22.25
CA ALA A 37 -31.88 7.48 -20.94
C ALA A 37 -31.38 6.21 -20.25
N LEU A 38 -32.13 5.11 -20.32
CA LEU A 38 -31.75 3.83 -19.74
C LEU A 38 -30.51 3.24 -20.42
N GLU A 39 -30.44 3.27 -21.75
CA GLU A 39 -29.27 2.81 -22.51
C GLU A 39 -28.01 3.63 -22.18
N SER A 40 -28.16 4.95 -22.02
CA SER A 40 -27.08 5.84 -21.59
C SER A 40 -26.59 5.50 -20.18
N GLU A 41 -27.50 5.28 -19.24
CA GLU A 41 -27.16 4.92 -17.86
C GLU A 41 -26.48 3.53 -17.77
N GLU A 42 -26.92 2.57 -18.58
CA GLU A 42 -26.27 1.26 -18.65
C GLU A 42 -24.82 1.38 -19.14
N LYS A 43 -24.55 2.25 -20.10
CA LYS A 43 -23.20 2.54 -20.58
C LYS A 43 -22.33 3.14 -19.48
N HIS A 44 -22.80 4.18 -18.79
CA HIS A 44 -22.06 4.78 -17.67
C HIS A 44 -21.80 3.78 -16.55
N LEU A 45 -22.78 2.95 -16.20
CA LEU A 45 -22.61 1.93 -15.18
C LEU A 45 -21.51 0.93 -15.54
N LYS A 46 -21.37 0.58 -16.82
CA LYS A 46 -20.29 -0.28 -17.30
C LYS A 46 -18.93 0.41 -17.18
N GLU A 47 -18.83 1.67 -17.56
CA GLU A 47 -17.61 2.47 -17.45
C GLU A 47 -17.16 2.61 -15.98
N TYR A 48 -18.07 2.90 -15.06
CA TYR A 48 -17.75 3.00 -13.63
C TYR A 48 -17.28 1.68 -13.02
N LYS A 49 -17.85 0.55 -13.44
CA LYS A 49 -17.39 -0.77 -12.99
C LYS A 49 -15.98 -1.06 -13.49
N GLN A 50 -15.70 -0.75 -14.75
CA GLN A 50 -14.38 -0.92 -15.33
C GLN A 50 -13.35 -0.02 -14.63
N GLU A 51 -13.69 1.23 -14.35
CA GLU A 51 -12.82 2.16 -13.62
C GLU A 51 -12.51 1.65 -12.21
N MET A 52 -13.52 1.10 -11.52
CA MET A 52 -13.33 0.49 -10.21
C MET A 52 -12.34 -0.69 -10.27
N ASP A 53 -12.44 -1.54 -11.29
CA ASP A 53 -11.51 -2.66 -11.46
C ASP A 53 -10.08 -2.18 -11.72
N LEU A 54 -9.89 -1.11 -12.51
CA LEU A 54 -8.58 -0.50 -12.75
C LEU A 54 -7.96 0.06 -11.46
N LEU A 55 -8.75 0.79 -10.66
CA LEU A 55 -8.29 1.33 -9.37
C LEU A 55 -7.90 0.23 -8.39
N LEU A 56 -8.63 -0.89 -8.38
CA LEU A 56 -8.28 -2.06 -7.56
C LEU A 56 -6.98 -2.71 -8.03
N GLN A 57 -6.73 -2.76 -9.34
CA GLN A 57 -5.46 -3.25 -9.89
C GLN A 57 -4.28 -2.34 -9.53
N GLU A 58 -4.43 -1.03 -9.66
CA GLU A 58 -3.40 -0.05 -9.28
C GLU A 58 -3.07 -0.15 -7.78
N LYS A 59 -4.10 -0.27 -6.93
CA LYS A 59 -3.91 -0.52 -5.49
C LYS A 59 -3.08 -1.79 -5.23
N MET A 60 -3.32 -2.87 -5.98
CA MET A 60 -2.54 -4.11 -5.84
C MET A 60 -1.11 -3.95 -6.33
N ALA A 61 -0.87 -3.18 -7.39
CA ALA A 61 0.48 -2.86 -7.85
C ALA A 61 1.28 -2.14 -6.76
N HIS A 62 0.70 -1.13 -6.09
CA HIS A 62 1.39 -0.43 -4.99
C HIS A 62 1.67 -1.32 -3.77
N VAL A 63 0.77 -2.26 -3.44
CA VAL A 63 1.03 -3.23 -2.35
C VAL A 63 2.25 -4.09 -2.69
N GLU A 64 2.41 -4.48 -3.95
CA GLU A 64 3.57 -5.27 -4.38
C GLU A 64 4.87 -4.44 -4.38
N GLU A 65 4.82 -3.17 -4.78
CA GLU A 65 5.97 -2.25 -4.66
C GLU A 65 6.45 -2.13 -3.21
N LEU A 66 5.52 -1.95 -2.25
CA LEU A 66 5.85 -1.92 -0.82
C LEU A 66 6.48 -3.24 -0.34
N ARG A 67 5.99 -4.38 -0.85
CA ARG A 67 6.55 -5.69 -0.53
C ARG A 67 7.99 -5.84 -1.03
N LEU A 68 8.30 -5.31 -2.22
CA LEU A 68 9.65 -5.32 -2.77
C LEU A 68 10.61 -4.42 -1.98
N ILE A 69 10.19 -3.20 -1.64
CA ILE A 69 10.97 -2.30 -0.78
C ILE A 69 11.27 -2.97 0.56
N HIS A 70 10.30 -3.67 1.15
CA HIS A 70 10.53 -4.41 2.39
C HIS A 70 11.57 -5.52 2.23
N ALA A 71 11.56 -6.24 1.11
CA ALA A 71 12.58 -7.25 0.82
C ALA A 71 13.98 -6.62 0.70
N ASP A 72 14.12 -5.48 0.01
CA ASP A 72 15.38 -4.76 -0.13
C ASP A 72 15.91 -4.27 1.22
N ILE A 73 15.02 -3.74 2.09
CA ILE A 73 15.37 -3.35 3.46
C ILE A 73 15.93 -4.55 4.24
N ASN A 74 15.26 -5.70 4.19
CA ASN A 74 15.72 -6.90 4.90
C ASN A 74 17.11 -7.37 4.44
N VAL A 75 17.41 -7.23 3.15
CA VAL A 75 18.75 -7.51 2.59
C VAL A 75 19.78 -6.52 3.15
N MET A 76 19.45 -5.24 3.20
CA MET A 76 20.32 -4.20 3.76
C MET A 76 20.57 -4.41 5.25
N GLU A 77 19.55 -4.70 6.05
CA GLU A 77 19.69 -5.03 7.47
C GLU A 77 20.63 -6.22 7.70
N SER A 78 20.45 -7.29 6.91
CA SER A 78 21.32 -8.47 6.97
C SER A 78 22.77 -8.14 6.61
N THR A 79 22.97 -7.29 5.60
CA THR A 79 24.30 -6.83 5.16
C THR A 79 25.01 -6.01 6.24
N ILE A 80 24.27 -5.13 6.92
CA ILE A 80 24.81 -4.27 7.98
C ILE A 80 25.20 -5.13 9.17
N LYS A 81 24.32 -6.04 9.62
CA LYS A 81 24.62 -6.98 10.70
C LYS A 81 25.87 -7.82 10.40
N GLN A 82 26.04 -8.26 9.16
CA GLN A 82 27.24 -8.97 8.74
C GLN A 82 28.49 -8.08 8.84
N SER A 83 28.40 -6.84 8.38
CA SER A 83 29.49 -5.87 8.42
C SER A 83 29.90 -5.50 9.86
N GLU A 84 28.94 -5.34 10.77
CA GLU A 84 29.20 -5.11 12.20
C GLU A 84 29.92 -6.29 12.84
N ASN A 85 29.51 -7.52 12.51
CA ASN A 85 30.20 -8.72 12.99
C ASN A 85 31.64 -8.79 12.49
N ASP A 86 31.88 -8.42 11.22
CA ASP A 86 33.21 -8.42 10.64
C ASP A 86 34.09 -7.30 11.22
N LEU A 87 33.52 -6.12 11.46
CA LEU A 87 34.17 -5.03 12.18
C LEU A 87 34.60 -5.46 13.59
N ASN A 88 33.72 -6.16 14.33
CA ASN A 88 34.05 -6.68 15.66
C ASN A 88 35.21 -7.68 15.63
N LYS A 89 35.26 -8.58 14.63
CA LYS A 89 36.39 -9.51 14.46
C LYS A 89 37.70 -8.78 14.15
N LEU A 90 37.64 -7.76 13.30
CA LEU A 90 38.80 -6.92 12.98
C LEU A 90 39.29 -6.17 14.21
N LEU A 91 38.38 -5.57 14.98
CA LEU A 91 38.71 -4.86 16.22
C LEU A 91 39.40 -5.78 17.23
N GLU A 92 38.87 -6.98 17.44
CA GLU A 92 39.45 -7.99 18.32
C GLU A 92 40.85 -8.41 17.84
N THR A 93 41.03 -8.61 16.53
CA THR A 93 42.33 -8.96 15.95
C THR A 93 43.35 -7.84 16.15
N THR A 94 42.95 -6.59 15.90
CA THR A 94 43.81 -5.42 16.10
C THR A 94 44.20 -5.23 17.56
N ARG A 95 43.26 -5.43 18.50
CA ARG A 95 43.54 -5.38 19.95
C ARG A 95 44.59 -6.42 20.35
N ARG A 96 44.43 -7.68 19.91
CA ARG A 96 45.40 -8.75 20.21
C ARG A 96 46.80 -8.43 19.65
N LEU A 97 46.89 -7.97 18.40
CA LEU A 97 48.16 -7.59 17.80
C LEU A 97 48.81 -6.40 18.51
N HIS A 98 48.01 -5.45 18.98
CA HIS A 98 48.49 -4.31 19.76
C HIS A 98 49.07 -4.76 21.11
N ASP A 99 48.37 -5.66 21.81
CA ASP A 99 48.82 -6.28 23.05
C ASP A 99 50.12 -7.09 22.88
N GLU A 100 50.33 -7.73 21.72
CA GLU A 100 51.58 -8.42 21.37
C GLU A 100 52.71 -7.44 20.98
N TYR A 101 52.39 -6.39 20.24
CA TYR A 101 53.35 -5.40 19.74
C TYR A 101 54.00 -4.62 20.89
N LYS A 102 53.22 -4.17 21.87
CA LYS A 102 53.68 -3.31 22.96
C LYS A 102 54.88 -3.90 23.74
N PRO A 103 54.80 -5.10 24.32
CA PRO A 103 55.93 -5.70 25.03
C PRO A 103 57.11 -6.02 24.10
N LEU A 104 56.83 -6.40 22.84
CA LEU A 104 57.88 -6.66 21.86
C LEU A 104 58.67 -5.39 21.52
N LYS A 105 57.97 -4.26 21.31
CA LYS A 105 58.60 -2.94 21.09
C LYS A 105 59.44 -2.54 22.29
N GLU A 106 58.90 -2.68 23.51
CA GLU A 106 59.64 -2.38 24.74
C GLU A 106 60.92 -3.21 24.84
N HIS A 107 60.86 -4.50 24.48
CA HIS A 107 62.05 -5.36 24.44
C HIS A 107 63.06 -4.94 23.38
N VAL A 108 62.61 -4.61 22.16
CA VAL A 108 63.46 -4.10 21.09
C VAL A 108 64.13 -2.78 21.50
N ASP A 109 63.38 -1.86 22.09
CA ASP A 109 63.93 -0.59 22.58
C ASP A 109 64.96 -0.84 23.70
N ALA A 110 64.74 -1.79 24.61
CA ALA A 110 65.72 -2.16 25.63
C ALA A 110 67.03 -2.66 25.00
N LEU A 111 66.96 -3.53 23.99
CA LEU A 111 68.13 -4.02 23.25
C LEU A 111 68.84 -2.91 22.47
N ARG A 112 68.10 -1.95 21.89
CA ARG A 112 68.70 -0.79 21.20
C ARG A 112 69.49 0.09 22.18
N MET A 113 68.95 0.29 23.38
CA MET A 113 69.60 1.09 24.41
C MET A 113 70.93 0.48 24.90
N THR A 114 71.06 -0.86 24.98
CA THR A 114 72.34 -1.49 25.36
C THR A 114 73.45 -1.26 24.33
N LEU A 115 73.08 -0.98 23.08
CA LEU A 115 73.99 -0.63 21.99
C LEU A 115 74.17 0.89 21.80
N GLY A 116 73.59 1.72 22.67
CA GLY A 116 73.65 3.19 22.57
C GLY A 116 72.79 3.81 21.45
N LEU A 117 71.84 3.06 20.89
CA LEU A 117 70.92 3.54 19.85
C LEU A 117 69.66 4.20 20.45
N HIS A 118 69.08 5.17 19.75
CA HIS A 118 67.81 5.79 20.15
C HIS A 118 66.61 4.84 19.99
N ARG A 119 65.58 5.04 20.84
CA ARG A 119 64.30 4.33 20.80
C ARG A 119 63.53 4.58 19.51
N LEU A 120 62.69 3.63 19.13
CA LEU A 120 61.80 3.76 17.98
C LEU A 120 60.58 4.63 18.32
N PRO A 121 60.03 5.38 17.34
CA PRO A 121 58.80 6.16 17.53
C PRO A 121 57.61 5.26 17.93
N ASN A 122 56.68 5.81 18.70
CA ASN A 122 55.46 5.11 19.12
C ASN A 122 54.37 5.24 18.06
N LEU A 123 53.41 4.31 18.06
CA LEU A 123 52.24 4.29 17.16
C LEU A 123 51.09 5.20 17.64
N ASN A 124 51.38 6.29 18.36
CA ASN A 124 50.38 7.05 19.15
C ASN A 124 49.11 7.49 18.38
N GLU A 125 49.17 7.73 17.07
CA GLU A 125 48.00 8.11 16.25
C GLU A 125 47.03 6.94 15.96
N GLU A 126 47.48 5.70 16.12
CA GLU A 126 46.69 4.48 15.87
C GLU A 126 46.01 3.95 17.14
N GLU A 127 46.60 4.21 18.32
CA GLU A 127 46.04 3.82 19.62
C GLU A 127 44.74 4.58 19.97
N GLU A 128 44.66 5.87 19.60
CA GLU A 128 43.46 6.69 19.84
C GLU A 128 42.24 6.22 19.02
N LYS A 129 42.48 5.61 17.84
CA LYS A 129 41.43 5.07 16.96
C LYS A 129 40.78 3.79 17.50
N LEU A 130 41.47 3.06 18.37
CA LEU A 130 40.94 1.85 19.03
C LEU A 130 39.97 2.16 20.18
N SER A 131 39.98 3.39 20.69
CA SER A 131 39.14 3.86 21.80
C SER A 131 37.77 4.39 21.35
N LEU A 132 37.53 4.58 20.05
CA LEU A 132 36.32 5.25 19.58
C LEU A 132 35.15 4.25 19.43
N ASP A 133 34.39 4.08 20.50
CA ASP A 133 33.13 3.30 20.63
C ASP A 133 31.97 3.86 19.76
N PHE A 134 32.22 4.28 18.51
CA PHE A 134 31.33 5.21 17.82
C PHE A 134 30.19 4.58 17.01
N VAL A 135 30.20 3.27 16.70
CA VAL A 135 29.33 2.78 15.62
C VAL A 135 28.04 2.08 16.09
N ILE A 136 28.01 1.53 17.31
CA ILE A 136 26.95 0.58 17.71
C ILE A 136 25.70 1.27 18.28
N GLN A 137 25.83 2.47 18.86
CA GLN A 137 24.72 3.08 19.61
C GLN A 137 23.70 3.82 18.74
N SER A 138 24.11 4.36 17.59
CA SER A 138 23.22 5.19 16.74
C SER A 138 22.33 4.36 15.80
N PHE A 139 22.72 3.12 15.50
CA PHE A 139 22.03 2.28 14.51
C PHE A 139 20.77 1.60 15.09
N PHE A 140 20.81 1.22 16.37
CA PHE A 140 19.72 0.48 17.04
C PHE A 140 18.49 1.36 17.36
N GLU A 141 18.70 2.64 17.68
CA GLU A 141 17.60 3.60 17.86
C GLU A 141 16.87 3.94 16.55
N PHE A 142 17.57 3.91 15.41
CA PHE A 142 16.98 4.20 14.11
C PHE A 142 16.00 3.10 13.66
N ILE A 143 16.41 1.83 13.79
CA ILE A 143 15.58 0.69 13.37
C ILE A 143 14.37 0.51 14.30
N HIS A 144 14.54 0.64 15.62
CA HIS A 144 13.45 0.43 16.57
C HIS A 144 12.33 1.49 16.42
N ASN A 145 12.69 2.75 16.19
CA ASN A 145 11.70 3.82 15.96
C ASN A 145 10.98 3.67 14.61
N PHE A 146 11.68 3.25 13.55
CA PHE A 146 11.08 3.07 12.22
C PHE A 146 10.14 1.86 12.15
N PHE A 147 10.48 0.75 12.80
CA PHE A 147 9.63 -0.46 12.83
C PHE A 147 8.32 -0.23 13.59
N LEU A 148 8.34 0.54 14.68
CA LEU A 148 7.14 0.91 15.43
C LEU A 148 6.21 1.80 14.61
N GLU A 149 6.75 2.77 13.86
CA GLU A 149 5.94 3.59 12.94
C GLU A 149 5.33 2.76 11.80
N LEU A 150 6.10 1.82 11.22
CA LEU A 150 5.63 0.97 10.14
C LEU A 150 4.52 0.02 10.60
N ILE A 151 4.64 -0.59 11.79
CA ILE A 151 3.61 -1.47 12.36
C ILE A 151 2.32 -0.68 12.65
N VAL A 152 2.44 0.53 13.21
CA VAL A 152 1.28 1.41 13.46
C VAL A 152 0.60 1.81 12.14
N HIS A 153 1.37 2.12 11.11
CA HIS A 153 0.83 2.47 9.80
C HIS A 153 0.18 1.26 9.09
N PHE A 154 0.79 0.09 9.14
CA PHE A 154 0.26 -1.14 8.53
C PHE A 154 -1.03 -1.62 9.22
N MET A 155 -1.10 -1.53 10.56
CA MET A 155 -2.31 -1.81 11.32
C MET A 155 -3.42 -0.80 11.05
N SER A 156 -3.10 0.48 10.85
CA SER A 156 -4.07 1.50 10.46
C SER A 156 -4.65 1.26 9.05
N VAL A 157 -3.79 0.87 8.10
CA VAL A 157 -4.19 0.54 6.72
C VAL A 157 -5.04 -0.74 6.68
N LEU A 158 -4.67 -1.80 7.41
CA LEU A 158 -5.50 -3.01 7.49
C LEU A 158 -6.87 -2.75 8.15
N HIS A 159 -6.91 -1.93 9.19
CA HIS A 159 -8.15 -1.59 9.89
C HIS A 159 -9.09 -0.72 9.03
N HIS A 160 -8.57 -0.03 8.01
CA HIS A 160 -9.35 0.68 6.99
C HIS A 160 -9.78 -0.18 5.78
N ILE A 161 -9.19 -1.36 5.59
CA ILE A 161 -9.57 -2.34 4.55
C ILE A 161 -10.74 -3.22 5.00
N ALA A 162 -10.84 -3.55 6.30
CA ALA A 162 -11.94 -4.37 6.84
C ALA A 162 -13.36 -3.75 6.77
N PRO A 163 -13.59 -2.42 6.89
CA PRO A 163 -14.95 -1.87 6.89
C PRO A 163 -15.55 -1.72 5.48
N THR A 164 -14.72 -1.65 4.43
CA THR A 164 -15.20 -1.38 3.06
C THR A 164 -15.83 -2.63 2.43
N GLU A 165 -15.30 -3.82 2.70
CA GLU A 165 -15.95 -5.07 2.29
C GLU A 165 -17.24 -5.35 3.09
N LEU A 166 -17.30 -4.97 4.37
CA LEU A 166 -18.50 -5.13 5.20
C LEU A 166 -19.62 -4.15 4.82
N LEU A 167 -19.31 -2.90 4.48
CA LEU A 167 -20.29 -1.91 4.02
C LEU A 167 -20.85 -2.25 2.63
N CYS A 168 -20.04 -2.85 1.75
CA CYS A 168 -20.51 -3.31 0.45
C CYS A 168 -21.49 -4.50 0.58
N LEU A 169 -21.22 -5.45 1.49
CA LEU A 169 -22.14 -6.55 1.83
C LEU A 169 -23.43 -6.09 2.54
N GLN A 170 -23.39 -5.01 3.33
CA GLN A 170 -24.60 -4.46 3.96
C GLN A 170 -25.50 -3.71 2.98
N SER A 171 -24.95 -3.00 1.99
CA SER A 171 -25.74 -2.33 0.93
C SER A 171 -26.52 -3.32 0.06
N SER A 172 -25.92 -4.48 -0.26
CA SER A 172 -26.58 -5.55 -1.02
C SER A 172 -27.74 -6.20 -0.25
N LYS A 173 -27.64 -6.35 1.08
CA LYS A 173 -28.72 -6.92 1.92
C LYS A 173 -29.90 -5.96 2.11
N VAL A 174 -29.65 -4.65 2.22
CA VAL A 174 -30.72 -3.64 2.41
C VAL A 174 -31.60 -3.50 1.16
N LYS A 175 -31.03 -3.62 -0.05
CA LYS A 175 -31.82 -3.59 -1.30
C LYS A 175 -32.70 -4.83 -1.49
N THR A 176 -32.28 -6.01 -1.03
CA THR A 176 -33.13 -7.21 -1.03
C THR A 176 -34.25 -7.19 0.03
N PHE A 177 -34.07 -6.48 1.15
CA PHE A 177 -35.09 -6.42 2.21
C PHE A 177 -36.24 -5.46 1.88
N GLN A 178 -35.98 -4.37 1.15
CA GLN A 178 -37.02 -3.44 0.69
C GLN A 178 -37.90 -4.02 -0.45
N LYS A 179 -37.39 -4.98 -1.23
CA LYS A 179 -38.16 -5.63 -2.32
C LYS A 179 -39.07 -6.77 -1.82
N LYS A 180 -38.87 -7.29 -0.61
CA LYS A 180 -39.72 -8.31 0.02
C LYS A 180 -40.85 -7.76 0.90
N LYS A 181 -40.90 -6.45 1.14
CA LYS A 181 -41.93 -5.80 1.98
C LYS A 181 -43.04 -5.09 1.18
N LYS A 182 -43.03 -5.23 -0.15
CA LYS A 182 -43.96 -4.57 -1.08
C LYS A 182 -44.75 -5.54 -1.99
N ASN A 183 -44.69 -6.84 -1.72
CA ASN A 183 -45.58 -7.85 -2.29
C ASN A 183 -46.34 -8.54 -1.16
#